data_AF-E1WYG7-F1
#
_entry.id   AF-E1WYG7-F1
#
_cell.length_a   1.000
_cell.length_b   1.000
_cell.length_c   1.000
_cell.angle_alpha   90.00
_cell.angle_beta   90.00
_cell.angle_gamma   90.00
#
_symmetry.space_group_name_H-M   'P 1'
#
loop_
_entity.id
_entity.type
_entity.pdbx_description
1 polymer ?
#
loop_
_entity_poly.entity_id
_entity_poly.type
_entity_poly.pdbx_seq_one_letter_code
_entity_poly.pdbx_strand_id
1 'polypeptide(L)'
;MNPYEVDIDKLQESKEVKDEKELLKLKLVSAFLKASSKMSSEEIISLTGLHKSDLSRLRSMNVKRFTIDKIVGLLDDLGFSTKIDVARKEAS
;
A
#
# COMPACT_ATOMS: atom_id res chain seq x y z
N MET A 1 0.79 -12.31 -21.85
CA MET A 1 1.93 -11.57 -22.43
C MET A 1 1.54 -10.10 -22.45
N ASN A 2 2.32 -9.22 -21.83
CA ASN A 2 2.07 -7.78 -21.85
C ASN A 2 2.57 -7.24 -23.22
N PRO A 3 1.73 -6.60 -24.06
CA PRO A 3 2.10 -6.18 -25.42
C PRO A 3 3.00 -4.94 -25.47
N TYR A 4 3.48 -4.45 -24.33
CA TYR A 4 4.32 -3.27 -24.24
C TYR A 4 5.69 -3.66 -23.70
N GLU A 5 6.75 -3.46 -24.50
CA GLU A 5 8.13 -3.41 -24.02
C GLU A 5 8.29 -2.13 -23.19
N VAL A 6 8.13 -2.26 -21.88
CA VAL A 6 8.37 -1.15 -20.95
C VAL A 6 9.88 -1.07 -20.73
N ASP A 7 10.51 -0.08 -21.35
CA ASP A 7 11.90 0.27 -21.12
C ASP A 7 12.05 0.93 -19.75
N ILE A 8 12.49 0.14 -18.77
CA ILE A 8 12.59 0.55 -17.36
C ILE A 8 13.56 1.73 -17.21
N ASP A 9 14.61 1.79 -18.03
CA ASP A 9 15.65 2.82 -17.97
C ASP A 9 15.17 4.18 -18.50
N LYS A 10 14.06 4.18 -19.26
CA LYS A 10 13.40 5.41 -19.77
C LYS A 10 12.22 5.87 -18.93
N LEU A 11 11.89 5.17 -17.84
CA LEU A 11 10.82 5.60 -16.94
C LEU A 11 11.24 6.92 -16.27
N GLN A 12 10.47 7.97 -16.54
CA GLN A 12 10.60 9.24 -15.82
C GLN A 12 9.59 9.27 -14.67
N GLU A 13 10.02 9.76 -13.51
CA GLU A 13 9.09 10.05 -12.42
C GLU A 13 8.05 11.07 -12.91
N SER A 14 6.78 10.71 -12.81
CA SER A 14 5.70 11.62 -13.13
C SER A 14 5.72 12.79 -12.15
N LYS A 15 5.95 14.01 -12.66
CA LYS A 15 5.94 15.24 -11.86
C LYS A 15 4.54 15.65 -11.39
N GLU A 16 3.51 14.91 -11.80
CA GLU A 16 2.11 15.23 -11.54
C GLU A 16 1.45 14.05 -10.80
N VAL A 17 1.15 14.25 -9.53
CA VAL A 17 0.41 13.25 -8.74
C VAL A 17 -1.06 13.32 -9.15
N LYS A 18 -1.48 12.41 -10.03
CA LYS A 18 -2.87 12.37 -10.52
C LYS A 18 -3.91 12.02 -9.44
N ASP A 19 -3.50 11.29 -8.41
CA ASP A 19 -4.34 10.92 -7.27
C ASP A 19 -3.49 10.77 -6.00
N GLU A 20 -3.53 11.80 -5.16
CA GLU A 20 -2.79 11.83 -3.89
C GLU A 20 -3.22 10.73 -2.93
N LYS A 21 -4.50 10.33 -2.95
CA LYS A 21 -5.03 9.28 -2.08
C LYS A 21 -4.53 7.91 -2.52
N GLU A 22 -4.59 7.63 -3.82
CA GLU A 22 -4.07 6.37 -4.37
C GLU A 22 -2.55 6.27 -4.15
N LEU A 23 -1.81 7.38 -4.31
CA LEU A 23 -0.38 7.45 -4.00
C LEU A 23 -0.11 7.15 -2.51
N LEU A 24 -0.90 7.72 -1.60
CA LEU A 24 -0.76 7.46 -0.16
C LEU A 24 -1.03 5.98 0.16
N LYS A 25 -2.08 5.38 -0.42
CA LYS A 25 -2.33 3.94 -0.28
C LYS A 25 -1.14 3.11 -0.75
N LEU A 26 -0.57 3.43 -1.92
CA LEU A 26 0.60 2.72 -2.45
C LEU A 26 1.81 2.81 -1.50
N LYS A 27 2.07 3.99 -0.93
CA LYS A 27 3.14 4.18 0.08
C LYS A 27 2.92 3.33 1.32
N LEU A 28 1.69 3.33 1.86
CA LEU A 28 1.33 2.55 3.04
C LEU A 28 1.42 1.04 2.78
N VAL A 29 0.94 0.57 1.63
CA VAL A 29 1.06 -0.85 1.25
C VAL A 29 2.52 -1.25 1.04
N SER A 30 3.34 -0.38 0.45
CA SER A 30 4.79 -0.64 0.35
C SER A 30 5.43 -0.77 1.73
N ALA A 31 5.07 0.09 2.68
CA ALA A 31 5.54 -0.02 4.06
C ALA A 31 5.09 -1.33 4.72
N PHE A 32 3.83 -1.71 4.54
CA PHE A 32 3.28 -2.99 5.02
C PHE A 32 4.06 -4.18 4.47
N LEU A 33 4.31 -4.23 3.15
CA LEU A 33 5.05 -5.32 2.52
C LEU A 33 6.52 -5.38 2.97
N LYS A 34 7.14 -4.22 3.23
CA LYS A 34 8.49 -4.16 3.82
C LYS A 34 8.51 -4.71 5.24
N ALA A 35 7.57 -4.27 6.07
CA ALA A 35 7.42 -4.73 7.45
C ALA A 35 7.17 -6.25 7.52
N SER A 36 6.34 -6.76 6.61
CA SER A 36 5.99 -8.18 6.55
C SER A 36 6.95 -9.03 5.70
N SER A 37 8.07 -8.49 5.23
CA SER A 37 8.92 -9.15 4.22
C SER A 37 9.56 -10.45 4.70
N LYS A 38 9.78 -10.59 6.00
CA LYS A 38 10.36 -11.79 6.63
C LYS A 38 9.32 -12.75 7.19
N MET A 39 8.04 -12.38 7.14
CA MET A 39 6.94 -13.16 7.70
C MET A 39 6.37 -14.11 6.66
N SER A 40 5.93 -15.28 7.11
CA SER A 40 5.16 -16.20 6.25
C SER A 40 3.78 -15.62 5.94
N SER A 41 3.11 -16.13 4.91
CA SER A 41 1.76 -15.64 4.57
C SER A 41 0.77 -15.97 5.69
N GLU A 42 0.94 -17.14 6.31
CA GLU A 42 0.14 -17.64 7.43
C GLU A 42 0.32 -16.76 8.67
N GLU A 43 1.55 -16.37 8.99
CA GLU A 43 1.86 -15.46 10.10
C GLU A 43 1.23 -14.09 9.90
N ILE A 44 1.34 -13.51 8.69
CA ILE A 44 0.69 -12.22 8.37
C ILE A 44 -0.82 -12.32 8.56
N ILE A 45 -1.44 -13.37 8.01
CA ILE A 45 -2.89 -13.60 8.13
C ILE A 45 -3.30 -13.77 9.60
N SER A 46 -2.50 -14.49 10.38
CA SER A 46 -2.76 -14.72 11.80
C SER A 46 -2.68 -13.43 12.64
N LEU A 47 -1.71 -12.56 12.37
CA LEU A 47 -1.50 -11.32 13.13
C LEU A 47 -2.53 -10.24 12.76
N THR A 48 -2.86 -10.13 11.47
CA THR A 48 -3.66 -9.01 10.94
C THR A 48 -5.14 -9.35 10.70
N GLY A 49 -5.52 -10.63 10.84
CA GLY A 49 -6.85 -11.12 10.47
C GLY A 49 -7.20 -10.95 8.99
N LEU A 50 -6.20 -10.68 8.14
CA LEU A 50 -6.41 -10.39 6.73
C LEU A 50 -6.79 -11.67 5.97
N HIS A 51 -7.79 -11.58 5.09
CA HIS A 51 -8.14 -12.71 4.23
C HIS A 51 -7.01 -13.00 3.22
N LYS A 52 -6.78 -14.28 2.87
CA LYS A 52 -5.72 -14.70 1.93
C LYS A 52 -5.80 -13.98 0.58
N SER A 53 -7.01 -13.79 0.05
CA SER A 53 -7.20 -13.07 -1.21
C SER A 53 -6.83 -11.59 -1.07
N ASP A 54 -6.98 -11.01 0.11
CA ASP A 54 -6.60 -9.61 0.36
C ASP A 54 -5.10 -9.45 0.47
N LEU A 55 -4.41 -10.39 1.12
CA LEU A 55 -2.94 -10.44 1.12
C LEU A 55 -2.38 -10.52 -0.30
N SER A 56 -2.96 -11.38 -1.13
CA SER A 56 -2.56 -11.52 -2.54
C SER A 56 -2.72 -10.20 -3.31
N ARG A 57 -3.80 -9.44 -3.06
CA ARG A 57 -4.02 -8.16 -3.74
C ARG A 57 -3.10 -7.05 -3.23
N LEU A 58 -2.75 -7.04 -1.94
CA LEU A 58 -1.73 -6.12 -1.42
C LEU A 58 -0.36 -6.40 -2.05
N ARG A 59 0.03 -7.68 -2.16
CA ARG A 59 1.29 -8.09 -2.82
C ARG A 59 1.34 -7.74 -4.31
N SER A 60 0.20 -7.74 -5.00
CA SER A 60 0.11 -7.28 -6.39
C SER A 60 -0.13 -5.78 -6.53
N MET A 61 -0.01 -5.00 -5.43
CA MET A 61 -0.21 -3.55 -5.40
C MET A 61 -1.58 -3.10 -5.91
N ASN A 62 -2.59 -3.97 -5.81
CA ASN A 62 -3.97 -3.65 -6.16
C ASN A 62 -4.69 -3.01 -4.95
N VAL A 63 -4.54 -1.69 -4.83
CA VAL A 63 -4.96 -0.91 -3.65
C VAL A 63 -6.35 -0.27 -3.75
N LYS A 64 -7.01 -0.33 -4.92
CA LYS A 64 -8.23 0.44 -5.21
C LYS A 64 -9.32 0.31 -4.14
N ARG A 65 -9.58 -0.93 -3.70
CA ARG A 65 -10.63 -1.26 -2.71
C ARG A 65 -10.23 -1.10 -1.25
N PHE A 66 -8.94 -0.88 -0.98
CA PHE A 66 -8.46 -0.70 0.39
C PHE A 66 -8.61 0.77 0.76
N THR A 67 -9.17 1.02 1.95
CA THR A 67 -9.16 2.35 2.55
C THR A 67 -7.82 2.60 3.21
N ILE A 68 -7.45 3.88 3.38
CA ILE A 68 -6.23 4.27 4.11
C ILE A 68 -6.28 3.69 5.53
N ASP A 69 -7.41 3.87 6.22
CA ASP A 69 -7.61 3.37 7.59
C ASP A 69 -7.42 1.86 7.69
N LYS A 70 -7.86 1.09 6.68
CA LYS A 70 -7.65 -0.35 6.68
C LYS A 70 -6.17 -0.69 6.60
N ILE A 71 -5.40 -0.01 5.75
CA ILE A 71 -3.96 -0.28 5.60
C ILE A 71 -3.20 0.16 6.85
N VAL A 72 -3.58 1.28 7.46
CA VAL A 72 -3.03 1.75 8.74
C VAL A 72 -3.29 0.72 9.84
N GLY A 73 -4.53 0.23 9.97
CA GLY A 73 -4.84 -0.82 10.95
C GLY A 73 -4.00 -2.09 10.75
N LEU A 74 -3.73 -2.50 9.51
CA LEU A 74 -2.84 -3.64 9.24
C LEU A 74 -1.40 -3.38 9.68
N LEU A 75 -0.90 -2.14 9.59
CA LEU A 75 0.42 -1.77 10.09
C LEU A 75 0.46 -1.75 11.61
N ASP A 76 -0.59 -1.23 12.24
CA ASP A 76 -0.75 -1.19 13.69
C ASP A 76 -0.85 -2.62 14.27
N ASP A 77 -1.57 -3.53 13.60
CA ASP A 77 -1.66 -4.95 13.95
C ASP A 77 -0.30 -5.66 13.87
N LEU A 78 0.60 -5.20 12.99
CA LEU A 78 1.99 -5.67 12.91
C LEU A 78 2.92 -4.99 13.93
N GLY A 79 2.40 -4.09 14.77
CA GLY A 79 3.15 -3.39 15.81
C GLY A 79 3.84 -2.10 15.38
N PHE A 80 3.50 -1.55 14.20
CA PHE A 80 4.07 -0.29 13.70
C PHE A 80 3.11 0.86 13.96
N SER A 81 3.60 2.03 14.41
CA SER A 81 2.76 3.22 14.48
C SER A 81 2.82 4.01 13.18
N THR A 82 1.67 4.32 12.58
CA THR A 82 1.62 5.17 11.39
C THR A 82 1.34 6.63 11.77
N LYS A 83 2.21 7.57 11.38
CA LYS A 83 1.92 9.02 11.41
C LYS A 83 1.63 9.49 9.99
N ILE A 84 0.44 10.03 9.77
CA ILE A 84 0.05 10.63 8.49
C ILE A 84 -0.11 12.13 8.71
N ASP A 85 0.82 12.91 8.18
CA ASP A 85 0.70 14.37 8.14
C ASP A 85 -0.28 14.74 7.03
N VAL A 86 -1.54 14.98 7.39
CA VAL A 86 -2.56 15.46 6.46
C VAL A 86 -2.61 16.98 6.58
N ALA A 87 -2.21 17.69 5.53
CA ALA A 87 -2.47 19.13 5.45
C ALA A 87 -3.99 19.35 5.51
N ARG A 88 -4.48 20.06 6.54
CA ARG A 88 -5.89 20.43 6.63
C ARG A 88 -6.22 21.30 5.42
N LYS A 89 -7.15 20.84 4.58
CA LYS A 89 -7.81 21.71 3.60
C LYS A 89 -8.75 22.62 4.40
N GLU A 90 -8.51 23.93 4.36
CA GLU A 90 -9.47 24.89 4.93
C GLU A 90 -10.83 24.66 4.27
N ALA A 91 -11.86 24.49 5.08
CA ALA A 91 -13.23 24.37 4.59
C ALA A 91 -13.63 25.73 4.00
N SER A 92 -13.90 25.76 2.69
CA SER A 92 -14.51 26.89 2.00
C SER A 92 -16.00 26.98 2.30
#